data_AF-A0A920MA44-F1
#
_entry.id   AF-A0A920MA44-F1
#
_cell.length_a   1.000
_cell.length_b   1.000
_cell.length_c   1.000
_cell.angle_alpha   90.00
_cell.angle_beta   90.00
_cell.angle_gamma   90.00
#
_symmetry.space_group_name_H-M   'P 1'
#
loop_
_entity.id
_entity.type
_entity.pdbx_description
1 polymer ?
#
loop_
_entity_poly.entity_id
_entity_poly.type
_entity_poly.pdbx_seq_one_letter_code
_entity_poly.pdbx_strand_id
1 'polypeptide(L)' 'MSKVHRCRDLDIFVFVEDTDFQGIVYHANYLKYFERARSSCLKDLDISQSEEIAAGKVFIIKTINIEF' A
#
# COMPACT_ATOMS: atom_id res chain seq x y z
N MET A 1 18.08 -5.58 -15.33
CA MET A 1 17.78 -4.90 -14.06
C MET A 1 16.36 -4.36 -14.16
N SER A 2 15.46 -4.69 -13.23
CA SER A 2 14.11 -4.13 -13.24
C SER A 2 14.20 -2.61 -13.05
N LYS A 3 13.44 -1.86 -13.84
CA LYS A 3 13.35 -0.41 -13.70
C LYS A 3 12.64 -0.13 -12.38
N VAL A 4 13.33 0.52 -11.44
CA VAL A 4 12.71 0.95 -10.19
C VAL A 4 11.89 2.20 -10.50
N HIS A 5 10.58 2.11 -10.31
CA HIS A 5 9.68 3.25 -10.41
C HIS A 5 9.61 3.92 -9.04
N ARG A 6 10.05 5.19 -8.97
CA ARG A 6 9.92 5.99 -7.75
C ARG A 6 8.58 6.69 -7.78
N CYS A 7 7.77 6.45 -6.76
CA CYS A 7 6.49 7.10 -6.54
C CYS A 7 6.62 8.13 -5.41
N ARG A 8 5.61 9.00 -5.26
CA ARG A 8 5.58 9.97 -4.17
C ARG A 8 5.37 9.28 -2.82
N ASP A 9 5.89 9.91 -1.77
CA ASP A 9 5.64 9.48 -0.40
C ASP A 9 4.16 9.71 -0.05
N LEU A 10 3.58 8.78 0.71
CA LEU A 10 2.22 8.88 1.19
C LEU A 10 2.23 9.31 2.66
N ASP A 11 1.66 10.48 2.93
CA ASP A 11 1.44 10.95 4.30
C ASP A 11 0.33 10.13 4.98
N ILE A 12 0.61 9.58 6.15
CA ILE A 12 -0.31 8.75 6.93
C ILE A 12 -0.53 9.37 8.31
N PHE A 13 -1.80 9.50 8.69
CA PHE A 13 -2.18 9.78 10.06
C PHE A 13 -2.35 8.47 10.82
N VAL A 14 -1.70 8.37 11.98
CA VAL A 14 -1.87 7.24 12.90
C VAL A 14 -2.95 7.62 13.91
N PHE A 15 -4.03 6.84 13.92
CA PHE A 15 -5.11 7.02 14.88
C PHE A 15 -4.95 6.04 16.05
N VAL A 16 -5.65 6.30 17.15
CA VAL A 16 -5.64 5.40 18.32
C VAL A 16 -6.06 3.97 17.93
N GLU A 17 -6.99 3.83 16.99
CA GLU A 17 -7.42 2.52 16.45
C GLU A 17 -6.33 1.75 15.70
N ASP A 18 -5.25 2.41 15.27
CA ASP A 18 -4.13 1.76 14.61
C ASP A 18 -3.12 1.19 15.60
N THR A 19 -3.23 1.54 16.89
CA THR A 19 -2.29 1.16 17.93
C THR A 19 -2.69 -0.11 18.69
N ASP A 20 -1.71 -0.81 19.27
CA ASP A 20 -1.92 -1.97 20.15
C ASP A 20 -1.84 -1.62 21.64
N PHE A 21 -1.90 -2.63 22.51
CA PHE A 21 -1.84 -2.45 23.97
C PHE A 21 -0.51 -1.85 24.47
N GLN A 22 0.54 -1.84 23.65
CA GLN A 22 1.84 -1.26 23.95
C GLN A 22 1.92 0.23 23.57
N GLY A 23 0.85 0.76 22.93
CA GLY A 23 0.78 2.16 22.50
C GLY A 23 1.58 2.47 21.24
N ILE A 24 1.99 1.45 20.49
CA ILE A 24 2.63 1.59 19.18
C ILE A 24 1.69 1.11 18.08
N VAL A 25 1.99 1.44 16.82
CA VAL A 25 1.24 0.91 15.69
C VAL A 25 1.31 -0.61 15.69
N TYR A 26 0.14 -1.26 15.65
CA TYR A 26 0.07 -2.70 15.54
C TYR A 26 0.72 -3.15 14.22
N HIS A 27 1.70 -4.06 14.29
CA HIS A 27 2.52 -4.46 13.14
C HIS A 27 1.71 -4.82 11.87
N ALA A 28 0.54 -5.46 12.01
CA ALA A 28 -0.29 -5.81 10.85
C ALA A 28 -0.92 -4.58 10.15
N ASN A 29 -1.11 -3.45 10.86
CA ASN A 29 -1.67 -2.23 10.26
C ASN A 29 -0.71 -1.60 9.24
N TYR A 30 0.60 -1.88 9.30
CA TYR A 30 1.54 -1.46 8.26
C TYR A 30 1.18 -2.02 6.87
N LEU A 31 0.57 -3.21 6.79
CA LEU A 31 0.08 -3.76 5.52
C LEU A 31 -0.97 -2.85 4.86
N LYS A 32 -1.87 -2.26 5.66
CA LYS A 32 -2.89 -1.33 5.18
C LYS A 32 -2.23 -0.07 4.61
N TYR A 33 -1.19 0.44 5.28
CA TYR A 33 -0.46 1.62 4.80
C TYR A 33 0.32 1.33 3.52
N PHE A 34 1.00 0.19 3.43
CA PHE A 34 1.69 -0.24 2.21
C PHE A 34 0.73 -0.44 1.04
N GLU A 35 -0.48 -0.96 1.28
CA GLU A 35 -1.49 -1.10 0.25
C GLU A 35 -2.03 0.25 -0.26
N ARG A 36 -2.25 1.21 0.66
CA ARG A 36 -2.61 2.60 0.31
C ARG A 36 -1.51 3.27 -0.52
N ALA A 37 -0.25 3.13 -0.10
CA ALA A 37 0.91 3.67 -0.81
C ALA A 37 1.05 3.06 -2.21
N ARG A 38 0.91 1.72 -2.33
CA ARG A 38 0.88 1.02 -3.63
C ARG A 38 -0.23 1.55 -4.53
N SER A 39 -1.42 1.76 -3.97
CA SER A 39 -2.56 2.30 -4.73
C SER A 39 -2.33 3.74 -5.19
N SER A 40 -1.68 4.58 -4.38
CA SER A 40 -1.27 5.93 -4.79
C SER A 40 -0.18 5.88 -5.87
N CYS A 41 0.79 4.97 -5.75
CA CYS A 41 1.85 4.78 -6.73
C CYS A 41 1.33 4.34 -8.10
N LEU A 42 0.31 3.46 -8.12
CA LEU A 42 -0.37 3.10 -9.38
C LEU A 42 -1.03 4.32 -10.04
N LYS A 43 -1.67 5.21 -9.25
CA LYS A 43 -2.23 6.46 -9.77
C LYS A 43 -1.16 7.40 -10.32
N ASP A 44 0.00 7.49 -9.67
CA ASP A 44 1.14 8.29 -10.16
C ASP A 44 1.70 7.76 -11.50
N LEU A 45 1.42 6.50 -11.84
CA LEU A 45 1.78 5.87 -13.11
C LEU A 45 0.63 5.86 -14.13
N ASP A 46 -0.45 6.62 -13.88
CA ASP A 46 -1.68 6.65 -14.68
C ASP A 46 -2.38 5.29 -14.79
N ILE A 47 -2.21 4.42 -13.79
CA ILE A 47 -2.87 3.10 -13.71
C ILE A 47 -4.06 3.18 -12.75
N SER A 48 -5.26 3.15 -13.32
CA SER A 48 -6.53 3.14 -12.60
C SER A 48 -6.96 1.70 -12.27
N GLN A 49 -6.84 1.32 -10.99
CA GLN A 49 -7.25 -0.03 -10.54
C GLN A 49 -8.73 -0.31 -10.82
N SER A 50 -9.60 0.70 -10.71
CA SER A 50 -11.03 0.58 -11.03
C SER A 50 -11.30 0.29 -12.51
N GLU A 51 -10.54 0.91 -13.42
CA GLU A 51 -10.67 0.66 -14.86
C GLU A 51 -10.15 -0.72 -15.23
N GLU A 52 -9.03 -1.15 -14.65
CA GLU A 52 -8.51 -2.51 -14.87
C GLU A 52 -9.50 -3.57 -14.39
N ILE A 53 -10.17 -3.36 -13.25
CA ILE A 53 -11.23 -4.24 -12.74
C ILE A 53 -12.40 -4.30 -13.74
N ALA A 54 -12.85 -3.14 -14.25
CA ALA A 54 -13.90 -3.09 -15.26
C ALA A 54 -13.51 -3.80 -16.57
N ALA A 55 -12.21 -3.79 -16.90
CA ALA A 55 -11.62 -4.52 -18.01
C ALA A 55 -11.35 -6.02 -17.70
N GLY A 56 -11.78 -6.53 -16.54
CA GLY A 56 -11.66 -7.93 -16.14
C GLY A 56 -10.28 -8.34 -15.61
N LYS A 57 -9.43 -7.38 -15.23
CA LYS A 57 -8.10 -7.62 -14.65
C LYS A 57 -8.07 -7.20 -13.18
N VAL A 58 -7.31 -7.93 -12.38
CA VAL A 58 -7.14 -7.64 -10.95
C VAL A 58 -5.67 -7.73 -10.54
N PHE A 59 -5.27 -6.87 -9.60
CA PHE A 59 -3.94 -6.94 -9.00
C PHE A 59 -3.98 -7.86 -7.78
N ILE A 60 -3.08 -8.84 -7.74
CA ILE A 60 -2.95 -9.80 -6.64
C ILE A 60 -1.55 -9.66 -6.04
N ILE A 61 -1.49 -9.59 -4.71
CA ILE A 61 -0.22 -9.63 -4.00
C ILE A 61 0.25 -11.08 -3.92
N LYS A 62 1.37 -11.39 -4.58
CA LYS A 62 1.95 -12.74 -4.58
C LYS A 62 2.89 -12.99 -3.40
N THR A 63 3.58 -11.96 -2.95
CA THR A 63 4.62 -12.08 -1.93
C THR A 63 4.74 -10.75 -1.19
N ILE A 64 4.91 -10.84 0.13
CA ILE A 64 5.18 -9.72 1.03
C ILE A 64 6.40 -10.11 1.85
N ASN A 65 7.40 -9.22 1.91
CA ASN A 65 8.55 -9.35 2.81
C ASN A 65 8.58 -8.07 3.66
N ILE A 66 8.48 -8.22 4.98
CA ILE A 66 8.49 -7.11 5.93
C ILE A 66 9.36 -7.52 7.11
N GLU A 67 10.23 -6.60 7.52
CA GLU A 67 11.06 -6.68 8.72
C GLU A 67 10.69 -5.51 9.61
N PHE A 68 10.49 -5.76 10.91
CA PHE A 68 10.11 -4.79 11.93
C PHE A 68 11.24 -4.59 12.92
#